data_AF-A0A3D6EZL5-F1
#
_entry.id   AF-A0A3D6EZL5-F1
#
_cell.length_a   1.000
_cell.length_b   1.000
_cell.length_c   1.000
_cell.angle_alpha   90.00
_cell.angle_beta   90.00
_cell.angle_gamma   90.00
#
_symmetry.space_group_name_H-M   'P 1'
#
loop_
_entity.id
_entity.type
_entity.pdbx_description
1 polymer ?
#
loop_
_entity_poly.entity_id
_entity_poly.type
_entity_poly.pdbx_seq_one_letter_code
_entity_poly.pdbx_strand_id
1 'polypeptide(L)' 'MTKYLIIYEKSLDGYSAYVPDLPGCTSAGATKEEVTENIVEAIKLHIEVMRESGYDIPEPNSESETLVFA' A
#
# COMPACT_ATOMS: atom_id res chain seq x y z
N MET A 1 -14.08 -10.57 -1.63
CA MET A 1 -13.48 -9.21 -1.66
C MET A 1 -12.25 -9.26 -0.78
N THR A 2 -11.10 -8.84 -1.31
CA THR A 2 -9.84 -8.79 -0.55
C THR A 2 -9.61 -7.34 -0.12
N LYS A 3 -9.24 -7.13 1.15
CA LYS A 3 -8.98 -5.80 1.72
C LYS A 3 -7.51 -5.72 2.08
N TYR A 4 -6.84 -4.65 1.67
CA TYR A 4 -5.46 -4.35 2.04
C TYR A 4 -5.40 -3.14 2.98
N LEU A 5 -4.55 -3.20 4.00
CA LEU A 5 -4.18 -2.02 4.78
C LEU A 5 -3.17 -1.18 3.98
N ILE A 6 -3.43 0.12 3.87
CA ILE A 6 -2.50 1.06 3.23
C ILE A 6 -2.01 2.03 4.30
N ILE A 7 -0.70 2.11 4.47
CA ILE A 7 -0.06 3.09 5.34
C ILE A 7 0.33 4.30 4.50
N TYR A 8 -0.01 5.49 4.97
CA TYR A 8 0.36 6.76 4.34
C TYR A 8 1.33 7.50 5.26
N GLU A 9 2.46 7.94 4.72
CA GLU A 9 3.45 8.73 5.42
C GLU A 9 3.60 10.08 4.74
N LYS A 10 3.57 11.16 5.52
CA LYS A 10 3.77 12.52 5.00
C LYS A 10 5.25 12.86 4.99
N SER A 11 5.76 13.35 3.86
CA SER A 11 7.13 13.88 3.73
C SER A 11 7.14 15.42 3.76
N LEU A 12 8.32 16.02 3.58
CA LEU A 12 8.47 17.48 3.49
C LEU A 12 7.73 18.07 2.27
N ASP A 13 7.69 17.32 1.19
CA ASP A 13 7.28 17.72 -0.16
C ASP A 13 6.08 16.95 -0.72
N GLY A 14 5.50 16.03 0.06
CA GLY A 14 4.35 15.26 -0.38
C GLY A 14 3.97 14.12 0.56
N TYR A 15 3.58 13.01 -0.04
CA TYR A 15 3.14 11.79 0.61
C TYR A 15 3.80 10.58 -0.03
N SER A 16 3.94 9.52 0.76
CA SER A 16 4.23 8.18 0.30
C SER A 16 3.19 7.21 0.87
N ALA A 17 3.01 6.08 0.20
CA ALA A 17 2.16 5.00 0.68
C ALA A 17 2.79 3.64 0.40
N TYR A 18 2.47 2.68 1.25
CA TYR A 18 2.87 1.29 1.07
C TYR A 18 1.82 0.33 1.64
N VAL A 19 1.86 -0.91 1.15
CA VAL A 19 0.96 -2.00 1.56
C VAL A 19 1.77 -3.06 2.31
N PRO A 20 1.63 -3.18 3.64
CA PRO A 20 2.47 -4.12 4.41
C PRO A 20 2.29 -5.58 3.97
N ASP A 21 1.07 -5.96 3.59
CA ASP A 21 0.76 -7.31 3.11
C ASP A 21 1.27 -7.58 1.69
N LEU A 22 1.69 -6.57 0.92
CA LEU A 22 2.28 -6.72 -0.41
C LEU A 22 3.68 -6.09 -0.43
N PRO A 23 4.71 -6.79 0.08
CA PRO A 23 6.06 -6.24 0.19
C PRO A 23 6.58 -5.71 -1.15
N GLY A 24 7.04 -4.45 -1.15
CA GLY A 24 7.52 -3.76 -2.34
C GLY A 24 6.43 -3.04 -3.15
N CYS A 25 5.15 -3.16 -2.78
CA CYS A 25 4.08 -2.35 -3.34
C CYS A 25 4.04 -0.98 -2.64
N THR A 26 4.63 0.03 -3.28
CA THR A 26 4.75 1.40 -2.75
C THR A 26 4.41 2.44 -3.80
N SER A 27 4.06 3.65 -3.37
CA SER A 27 3.79 4.80 -4.23
C SER A 27 4.15 6.12 -3.55
N ALA A 28 4.31 7.20 -4.33
CA ALA A 28 4.58 8.55 -3.86
C ALA A 28 3.89 9.60 -4.76
N GLY A 29 3.73 10.82 -4.25
CA GLY A 29 2.99 11.90 -4.91
C GLY A 29 2.93 13.16 -4.04
N ALA A 30 2.58 14.29 -4.65
CA ALA A 30 2.55 15.59 -3.98
C ALA A 30 1.36 15.73 -3.02
N THR A 31 0.25 15.03 -3.29
CA THR A 31 -0.96 15.05 -2.46
C THR A 31 -1.35 13.66 -1.99
N LYS A 32 -2.15 13.60 -0.92
CA LYS A 32 -2.66 12.32 -0.41
C LYS A 32 -3.57 11.65 -1.45
N GLU A 33 -4.35 12.45 -2.17
CA GLU A 33 -5.24 12.02 -3.23
C GLU A 33 -4.46 11.36 -4.38
N GLU A 34 -3.42 12.03 -4.89
CA GLU A 34 -2.54 11.50 -5.94
C GLU A 34 -1.89 10.18 -5.51
N VAL A 35 -1.34 10.12 -4.30
CA VAL A 35 -0.74 8.89 -3.76
C VAL A 35 -1.76 7.76 -3.64
N THR A 36 -3.00 8.08 -3.27
CA THR A 36 -4.09 7.10 -3.14
C THR A 36 -4.46 6.51 -4.50
N GLU A 37 -4.56 7.33 -5.54
CA GLU A 37 -4.82 6.85 -6.91
C GLU A 37 -3.68 5.95 -7.38
N ASN A 38 -2.44 6.41 -7.23
CA ASN A 38 -1.26 5.69 -7.67
C ASN A 38 -1.07 4.34 -6.93
N ILE A 39 -1.26 4.29 -5.60
CA ILE A 39 -1.10 3.04 -4.84
C ILE A 39 -2.19 2.01 -5.18
N VAL A 40 -3.40 2.45 -5.51
CA VAL A 40 -4.47 1.55 -5.96
C VAL A 40 -4.13 0.89 -7.30
N GLU A 41 -3.54 1.64 -8.23
CA GLU A 41 -3.04 1.09 -9.49
C GLU A 41 -1.84 0.15 -9.25
N ALA A 42 -0.90 0.56 -8.40
CA ALA A 42 0.26 -0.25 -8.05
C ALA A 42 -0.13 -1.60 -7.43
N ILE A 43 -1.16 -1.65 -6.56
CA ILE A 43 -1.69 -2.91 -6.00
C ILE A 43 -2.18 -3.84 -7.11
N LYS A 44 -2.98 -3.32 -8.05
CA LYS A 44 -3.54 -4.12 -9.15
C LYS A 44 -2.45 -4.72 -10.02
N LEU A 45 -1.49 -3.88 -10.44
CA LEU A 45 -0.36 -4.27 -11.26
C LEU A 45 0.57 -5.25 -10.53
N HIS A 46 0.85 -5.02 -9.25
CA HIS A 46 1.70 -5.89 -8.46
C HIS A 46 1.10 -7.30 -8.34
N ILE A 47 -0.20 -7.39 -8.05
CA ILE A 47 -0.91 -8.67 -7.99
C ILE A 47 -0.93 -9.38 -9.36
N GLU A 48 -1.11 -8.63 -10.45
CA GLU A 48 -1.06 -9.17 -11.81
C GLU A 48 0.32 -9.78 -12.11
N VAL A 49 1.40 -9.03 -11.87
CA VAL A 49 2.78 -9.49 -12.07
C VAL A 49 3.09 -10.73 -11.21
N MET A 50 2.63 -10.76 -9.95
CA MET A 50 2.80 -11.94 -9.08
C MET A 50 2.14 -13.18 -9.68
N ARG A 51 0.89 -13.06 -10.18
CA ARG A 51 0.19 -14.17 -10.83
C ARG A 51 0.90 -14.65 -12.08
N GLU A 52 1.33 -13.73 -12.94
CA GLU A 52 2.04 -14.05 -14.17
C GLU A 52 3.38 -14.72 -13.91
N SER A 53 4.05 -14.34 -12.83
CA SER A 53 5.34 -14.90 -12.41
C SER A 53 5.20 -16.19 -11.60
N GLY A 54 3.98 -16.65 -11.30
CA GLY A 54 3.72 -17.85 -10.51
C GLY A 54 4.02 -17.71 -9.02
N TYR A 55 4.05 -16.48 -8.49
CA TYR A 55 4.16 -16.23 -7.05
C TYR A 55 2.79 -16.33 -6.37
N ASP A 56 2.79 -16.90 -5.16
CA ASP A 56 1.61 -16.87 -4.30
C ASP A 56 1.33 -15.46 -3.82
N ILE A 57 0.06 -15.04 -3.91
CA ILE A 57 -0.39 -13.77 -3.34
C ILE A 57 -0.65 -14.00 -1.84
N PRO A 58 0.04 -13.31 -0.94
CA PRO A 58 -0.19 -13.45 0.50
C PRO A 58 -1.61 -13.02 0.87
N GLU A 59 -2.24 -13.78 1.77
CA GLU A 59 -3.51 -13.37 2.37
C GLU A 59 -3.29 -12.15 3.27
N PRO A 60 -4.07 -11.05 3.12
CA PRO A 60 -3.91 -9.87 3.94
C PRO A 60 -4.17 -10.18 5.42
N ASN A 61 -3.24 -9.80 6.29
CA ASN A 61 -3.38 -10.01 7.74
C ASN A 61 -2.98 -8.79 8.58
N SER A 62 -2.74 -7.65 7.92
CA SER A 62 -2.33 -6.43 8.60
C SER A 62 -3.47 -5.75 9.38
N GLU A 63 -3.18 -5.35 10.60
CA GLU A 63 -4.04 -4.56 11.47
C GLU A 63 -3.37 -3.20 11.79
N SER A 64 -4.16 -2.19 12.14
CA SER A 64 -3.65 -0.90 12.59
C SER A 64 -4.36 -0.44 13.85
N GLU A 65 -3.59 0.15 14.76
CA GLU A 65 -4.07 0.74 16.00
C GLU A 65 -3.38 2.09 16.23
N THR A 66 -4.08 3.03 16.87
CA THR A 66 -3.51 4.31 17.31
C THR A 66 -3.55 4.35 18.82
N LEU A 67 -2.37 4.36 19.44
CA LEU A 67 -2.21 4.46 20.89
C LEU A 67 -1.79 5.88 21.27
N VAL A 68 -2.38 6.41 22.34
CA VAL A 68 -2.02 7.71 22.91
C VAL A 68 -1.23 7.48 24.18
N PHE A 69 0.01 7.95 24.20
CA PHE A 69 0.87 7.94 25.37
C PHE A 69 0.85 9.32 26.03
N ALA A 70 0.72 9.34 27.36
CA ALA A 70 0.74 10.55 28.17
C ALA A 70 2.17 11.01 28.47
#